data_AF-A0A7C1LKA8-F1
#
_entry.id   AF-A0A7C1LKA8-F1
#
_cell.length_a   1.000
_cell.length_b   1.000
_cell.length_c   1.000
_cell.angle_alpha   90.00
_cell.angle_beta   90.00
_cell.angle_gamma   90.00
#
_symmetry.space_group_name_H-M   'P 1'
#
loop_
_entity.id
_entity.type
_entity.pdbx_description
1 polymer ?
#
loop_
_entity_poly.entity_id
_entity_poly.type
_entity_poly.pdbx_seq_one_letter_code
_entity_poly.pdbx_strand_id
1 'polypeptide(L)'
;MISETSFFTEIFEDFVGSDNQFQENEKWKSNSIIKLMQVSNGIENKKIIEEGLKIILNLCRFKDCGCLLDSYERESYSTNALLKPDRELFETILKAEFM
;
A
#
# COMPACT_ATOMS: atom_id res chain seq x y z
N MET A 1 -13.57 20.77 20.46
CA MET A 1 -12.74 19.62 20.87
C MET A 1 -13.22 18.44 20.05
N ILE A 2 -12.40 17.92 19.14
CA ILE A 2 -12.72 16.72 18.35
C ILE A 2 -12.66 15.53 19.31
N SER A 3 -13.68 14.67 19.33
CA SER A 3 -13.65 13.46 20.16
C SER A 3 -12.69 12.44 19.55
N GLU A 4 -12.07 11.59 20.37
CA GLU A 4 -11.17 10.52 19.92
C GLU A 4 -11.80 9.70 18.78
N THR A 5 -13.09 9.36 18.94
CA THR A 5 -13.86 8.61 17.94
C THR A 5 -13.98 9.36 16.61
N SER A 6 -14.26 10.68 16.64
CA SER A 6 -14.35 11.46 15.40
C SER A 6 -13.00 11.61 14.69
N PHE A 7 -11.89 11.69 15.44
CA PHE A 7 -10.56 11.75 14.85
C PHE A 7 -10.23 10.46 14.10
N PHE A 8 -10.48 9.30 14.72
CA PHE A 8 -10.18 8.01 14.08
C PHE A 8 -11.11 7.72 12.90
N THR A 9 -12.37 8.15 12.95
CA THR A 9 -13.28 8.07 11.81
C THR A 9 -12.77 8.91 10.63
N GLU A 10 -12.39 10.17 10.87
CA GLU A 10 -11.84 11.06 9.83
C GLU A 10 -10.57 10.48 9.20
N ILE A 11 -9.62 10.01 10.02
CA ILE A 11 -8.37 9.37 9.56
C ILE A 11 -8.67 8.17 8.65
N PHE A 12 -9.67 7.36 9.00
CA PHE A 12 -10.03 6.18 8.23
C PHE A 12 -10.73 6.54 6.92
N GLU A 13 -11.63 7.52 6.92
CA GLU A 13 -12.26 8.03 5.70
C GLU A 13 -11.22 8.62 4.74
N ASP A 14 -10.29 9.43 5.25
CA ASP A 14 -9.16 9.97 4.49
C ASP A 14 -8.29 8.83 3.90
N PHE A 15 -8.08 7.75 4.66
CA PHE A 15 -7.30 6.60 4.21
C PHE A 15 -7.99 5.87 3.05
N VAL A 16 -9.28 5.56 3.19
CA VAL A 16 -10.06 4.86 2.15
C VAL A 16 -10.20 5.70 0.89
N GLY A 17 -10.33 7.02 1.02
CA GLY A 17 -10.43 7.94 -0.11
C GLY A 17 -9.10 8.24 -0.81
N SER A 18 -7.96 7.89 -0.21
CA SER A 18 -6.64 8.16 -0.80
C SER A 18 -6.27 7.11 -1.86
N ASP A 19 -5.65 7.56 -2.96
CA ASP A 19 -5.19 6.68 -4.04
C ASP A 19 -4.15 5.65 -3.55
N ASN A 20 -4.02 4.54 -4.28
CA ASN A 20 -3.08 3.45 -3.99
C ASN A 20 -1.64 3.73 -4.47
N GLN A 21 -1.33 4.98 -4.83
CA GLN A 21 0.02 5.34 -5.22
C GLN A 21 0.92 5.47 -3.98
N PHE A 22 2.15 4.94 -4.06
CA PHE A 22 3.12 4.98 -2.96
C PHE A 22 3.37 6.41 -2.43
N GLN A 23 3.43 7.39 -3.33
CA GLN A 23 3.63 8.80 -2.97
C GLN A 23 2.46 9.38 -2.19
N GLU A 24 1.22 8.96 -2.50
CA GLU A 24 0.03 9.38 -1.77
C GLU A 24 -0.06 8.69 -0.40
N ASN A 25 0.48 7.48 -0.23
CA ASN A 25 0.58 6.79 1.07
C ASN A 25 1.47 7.56 2.06
N GLU A 26 2.68 7.97 1.65
CA GLU A 26 3.59 8.74 2.51
C GLU A 26 3.05 10.15 2.83
N LYS A 27 2.34 10.76 1.89
CA LYS A 27 1.66 12.05 2.10
C LYS A 27 0.49 11.91 3.09
N TRP A 28 -0.34 10.88 2.94
CA TRP A 28 -1.43 10.58 3.87
C TRP A 28 -0.90 10.32 5.29
N LYS A 29 0.17 9.53 5.41
CA LYS A 29 0.86 9.25 6.68
C LYS A 29 1.33 10.53 7.36
N SER A 30 2.03 11.39 6.63
CA SER A 30 2.58 12.64 7.15
C SER A 30 1.47 13.58 7.64
N ASN A 31 0.41 13.74 6.85
CA ASN A 31 -0.74 14.57 7.22
C ASN A 31 -1.48 14.01 8.44
N SER A 32 -1.66 12.70 8.52
CA SER A 32 -2.33 12.02 9.64
C SER A 32 -1.56 12.17 10.95
N ILE A 33 -0.23 12.08 10.91
CA ILE A 33 0.63 12.31 12.08
C ILE A 33 0.53 13.78 12.53
N ILE A 34 0.54 14.73 11.60
CA ILE A 34 0.40 16.16 11.94
C ILE A 34 -0.95 16.42 12.61
N LYS A 35 -2.05 15.88 12.05
CA LYS A 35 -3.40 15.98 12.65
C LYS A 35 -3.42 15.39 14.06
N LEU A 36 -2.81 14.20 14.26
CA LEU A 36 -2.72 13.56 15.57
C LEU A 36 -2.02 14.47 16.59
N MET A 37 -0.89 15.07 16.21
CA MET A 37 -0.13 15.97 17.08
C MET A 37 -0.91 17.25 17.42
N GLN A 38 -1.64 17.81 16.45
CA GLN A 38 -2.49 18.99 16.66
C GLN A 38 -3.64 18.73 17.63
N VAL A 39 -4.30 17.57 17.54
CA VAL A 39 -5.37 17.19 18.48
C VAL A 39 -4.81 16.90 19.87
N SER A 40 -3.59 16.37 19.95
CA SER A 40 -2.93 16.04 21.21
C SER A 40 -2.34 17.25 21.95
N ASN A 41 -2.13 18.39 21.29
CA ASN A 41 -1.62 19.61 21.92
C ASN A 41 -2.54 20.19 23.02
N GLY A 42 -3.77 19.69 23.17
CA GLY A 42 -4.68 20.02 24.27
C GLY A 42 -4.95 18.90 25.27
N ILE A 43 -4.36 17.70 25.07
CA ILE A 43 -4.67 16.49 25.84
C ILE A 43 -3.36 15.78 26.19
N GLU A 44 -2.97 15.77 27.47
CA GLU A 44 -1.79 15.03 27.99
C GLU A 44 -1.95 13.50 27.96
N ASN A 45 -2.71 12.95 27.00
CA ASN A 45 -3.00 11.54 26.96
C ASN A 45 -2.06 10.84 25.97
N LYS A 46 -0.82 10.62 26.43
CA LYS A 46 0.25 9.91 25.72
C LYS A 46 -0.24 8.60 25.08
N LYS A 47 -1.21 7.93 25.70
CA LYS A 47 -1.81 6.70 25.20
C LYS A 47 -2.52 6.88 23.84
N ILE A 48 -3.25 7.97 23.66
CA ILE A 48 -3.94 8.28 22.39
C ILE A 48 -2.92 8.50 21.28
N ILE A 49 -1.83 9.21 21.57
CA ILE A 49 -0.75 9.46 20.60
C ILE A 49 -0.12 8.11 20.19
N GLU A 50 0.20 7.26 21.16
CA GLU A 50 0.79 5.95 20.87
C GLU A 50 -0.14 5.03 20.07
N GLU A 51 -1.43 4.97 20.45
CA GLU A 51 -2.42 4.17 19.74
C GLU A 51 -2.69 4.73 18.33
N GLY A 52 -2.78 6.05 18.19
CA GLY A 52 -2.96 6.70 16.89
C GLY A 52 -1.79 6.50 15.95
N LEU A 53 -0.56 6.63 16.44
CA LEU A 53 0.63 6.33 15.65
C LEU A 53 0.66 4.87 15.19
N LYS A 54 0.31 3.91 16.05
CA LYS A 54 0.22 2.49 15.69
C LYS A 54 -0.79 2.25 14.57
N ILE A 55 -1.97 2.86 14.66
CA ILE A 55 -3.02 2.73 13.64
C ILE A 55 -2.53 3.28 12.30
N ILE A 56 -1.99 4.51 12.27
CA ILE A 56 -1.49 5.15 11.05
C ILE A 56 -0.42 4.28 10.38
N LEU A 57 0.55 3.78 11.15
CA LEU A 57 1.63 2.93 10.62
C LEU A 57 1.12 1.60 10.08
N ASN A 58 0.15 0.98 10.75
CA ASN A 58 -0.44 -0.29 10.30
C ASN A 58 -1.23 -0.10 8.99
N LEU A 59 -1.98 1.00 8.86
CA LEU A 59 -2.70 1.32 7.63
C LEU A 59 -1.74 1.57 6.44
N CYS A 60 -0.63 2.28 6.68
CA CYS A 60 0.40 2.47 5.65
C CYS A 60 0.97 1.14 5.17
N ARG A 61 1.34 0.25 6.12
CA ARG A 61 1.85 -1.10 5.81
C ARG A 61 0.85 -1.93 5.04
N PHE A 62 -0.44 -1.86 5.41
CA PHE A 62 -1.49 -2.56 4.70
C PHE A 62 -1.55 -2.14 3.22
N LYS A 63 -1.49 -0.82 2.94
CA LYS A 63 -1.42 -0.31 1.58
C LYS A 63 -0.17 -0.76 0.84
N ASP A 64 1.00 -0.72 1.47
CA ASP A 64 2.25 -1.17 0.84
C ASP A 64 2.18 -2.67 0.47
N CYS A 65 1.63 -3.50 1.35
CA CYS A 65 1.40 -4.92 1.06
C CYS A 65 0.37 -5.14 -0.05
N GLY A 66 -0.72 -4.38 -0.07
CA GLY A 66 -1.73 -4.43 -1.13
C GLY A 66 -1.18 -4.02 -2.49
N CYS A 67 -0.41 -2.93 -2.56
CA CYS A 67 0.24 -2.47 -3.78
C CYS A 67 1.30 -3.47 -4.28
N LEU A 68 2.02 -4.13 -3.37
CA LEU A 68 2.94 -5.22 -3.73
C LEU A 68 2.18 -6.39 -4.37
N LEU A 69 1.05 -6.81 -3.81
CA LEU A 69 0.21 -7.87 -4.39
C LEU A 69 -0.35 -7.47 -5.76
N ASP A 70 -0.88 -6.25 -5.89
CA ASP A 70 -1.36 -5.72 -7.17
C ASP A 70 -0.25 -5.63 -8.22
N SER A 71 0.98 -5.31 -7.80
CA SER A 71 2.15 -5.26 -8.69
C SER A 71 2.58 -6.65 -9.14
N TYR A 72 2.51 -7.66 -8.27
CA TYR A 72 2.73 -9.06 -8.63
C TYR A 72 1.66 -9.57 -9.59
N GLU A 73 0.39 -9.19 -9.42
CA GLU A 73 -0.68 -9.54 -10.38
C GLU A 73 -0.49 -8.81 -11.71
N ARG A 74 -0.05 -7.55 -11.71
CA ARG A 74 0.24 -6.79 -12.95
C ARG A 74 1.46 -7.30 -13.70
N GLU A 75 2.47 -7.80 -12.99
CA GLU A 75 3.68 -8.40 -13.55
C GLU A 75 3.54 -9.92 -13.79
N SER A 76 2.42 -10.51 -13.38
CA SER A 76 2.05 -11.87 -13.79
C SER A 76 1.71 -11.86 -15.28
N TYR A 77 2.74 -12.00 -16.10
CA TYR A 77 2.57 -12.59 -17.41
C TYR A 77 1.70 -13.82 -17.25
N SER A 78 0.68 -13.94 -18.10
CA SER A 78 -0.07 -15.18 -18.32
C SER A 78 0.91 -16.34 -18.17
N THR A 79 0.63 -17.27 -17.27
CA THR A 79 1.51 -18.41 -16.94
C THR A 79 1.82 -19.28 -18.17
N ASN A 80 1.21 -18.98 -19.32
CA ASN A 80 1.39 -19.61 -20.61
C ASN A 80 2.09 -18.73 -21.67
N ALA A 81 2.57 -17.53 -21.34
CA ALA A 81 3.33 -16.69 -22.26
C ALA A 81 4.83 -16.91 -22.06
N LEU A 82 5.42 -17.81 -22.84
CA LEU A 82 6.88 -17.88 -22.99
C LEU A 82 7.39 -16.48 -23.37
N LEU A 83 8.38 -15.99 -22.61
CA LEU A 83 9.08 -14.76 -22.97
C LEU A 83 9.60 -14.92 -24.41
N LYS A 84 9.50 -13.86 -25.22
CA LYS A 84 9.89 -13.86 -26.64
C LYS A 84 11.22 -14.61 -26.93
N PRO A 85 12.31 -14.42 -26.17
CA PRO A 85 13.55 -15.17 -26.35
C PRO A 85 13.41 -16.68 -26.06
N ASP A 86 12.64 -17.07 -25.05
CA ASP A 86 12.41 -18.46 -24.70
C ASP A 86 11.54 -19.18 -25.74
N ARG A 87 10.61 -18.44 -26.38
CA ARG A 87 9.81 -18.95 -27.50
C ARG A 87 10.67 -19.25 -28.72
N GLU A 88 11.60 -18.35 -29.08
CA GLU A 88 12.52 -18.55 -30.20
C GLU A 88 13.47 -19.73 -29.94
N LEU A 89 13.97 -19.86 -28.70
CA LEU A 89 14.79 -21.00 -28.30
C LEU A 89 14.00 -22.32 -28.37
N PHE A 90 12.76 -22.32 -27.88
CA PHE A 90 11.88 -23.50 -27.91
C PHE A 90 11.53 -23.93 -29.34
N GLU A 91 11.21 -22.98 -30.23
CA GLU A 91 10.96 -23.26 -31.65
C GLU A 91 12.22 -23.77 -32.37
N THR A 92 13.41 -23.33 -31.96
CA THR A 92 14.69 -23.81 -32.49
C THR A 92 14.96 -25.26 -32.07
N ILE A 93 14.72 -25.59 -30.79
CA ILE A 93 14.88 -26.96 -30.27
C ILE A 93 13.90 -27.91 -30.97
N LEU A 94 12.62 -27.52 -31.10
CA LEU A 94 11.62 -28.35 -31.77
C LEU A 94 11.95 -28.62 -33.24
N LYS A 95 12.50 -27.62 -33.95
CA LYS A 95 12.97 -27.82 -35.33
C LYS A 95 14.16 -28.77 -35.41
N ALA A 96 15.08 -28.74 -34.45
CA ALA A 96 16.25 -29.61 -34.46
C ALA A 96 15.93 -31.08 -34.13
N GLU A 97 14.89 -31.34 -33.32
CA GLU A 97 14.53 -32.69 -32.88
C GLU A 97 13.48 -33.38 -33.78
N PHE A 98 12.67 -32.61 -34.52
CA PHE A 98 11.51 -33.15 -35.26
C PHE A 98 11.46 -32.79 -36.76
N MET A 99 12.45 -32.09 -37.30
CA MET A 99 12.68 -31.93 -38.76
C MET A 99 14.07 -32.43 -39.13
#